data_AF-A0A3D5IYP1-F1
#
_entry.id   AF-A0A3D5IYP1-F1
#
_cell.length_a   1.000
_cell.length_b   1.000
_cell.length_c   1.000
_cell.angle_alpha   90.00
_cell.angle_beta   90.00
_cell.angle_gamma   90.00
#
_symmetry.space_group_name_H-M   'P 1'
#
loop_
_entity.id
_entity.type
_entity.pdbx_description
1 polymer ?
#
loop_
_entity_poly.entity_id
_entity_poly.type
_entity_poly.pdbx_seq_one_letter_code
_entity_poly.pdbx_strand_id
1 'polypeptide(L)'
;MSSIDFEKDQRETLGAVNESNKLSDQVVKLQKLEDEVATEEGKLKELKRKRDLVSGEVIPTMMQEMNISTIKLADGSSVEVKPVYGASIPVAKREEAFKWLRDNGLGDLIKNEVTVAFGRNEDNKASQYAVLAKGQGYEPVQKLKVEPMTLKALVRERIEAGQDMPSDLFNLFAGSRTKITRKQ
;
A
#
# COMPACT_ATOMS: atom_id res chain seq x y z
N MET A 1 43.54 31.44 -36.08
CA MET A 1 43.81 29.99 -36.00
C MET A 1 43.39 29.53 -34.61
N SER A 2 42.28 28.79 -34.48
CA SER A 2 41.89 28.21 -33.18
C SER A 2 42.88 27.12 -32.83
N SER A 3 43.50 27.25 -31.66
CA SER A 3 44.35 26.20 -31.09
C SER A 3 43.42 25.07 -30.63
N ILE A 4 43.37 24.00 -31.41
CA ILE A 4 42.68 22.76 -31.04
C ILE A 4 43.60 22.06 -30.04
N ASP A 5 43.20 22.08 -28.77
CA ASP A 5 43.94 21.52 -27.66
C ASP A 5 43.54 20.05 -27.47
N PHE A 6 44.12 19.18 -28.32
CA PHE A 6 43.76 17.76 -28.43
C PHE A 6 43.89 16.98 -27.10
N GLU A 7 44.78 17.40 -26.19
CA GLU A 7 44.91 16.76 -24.87
C GLU A 7 43.73 17.05 -23.94
N LYS A 8 43.15 18.26 -24.00
CA LYS A 8 41.96 18.59 -23.21
C LYS A 8 40.72 17.89 -23.75
N ASP A 9 40.57 17.87 -25.08
CA ASP A 9 39.46 17.21 -25.75
C ASP A 9 39.49 15.68 -25.52
N GLN A 10 40.68 15.07 -25.50
CA GLN A 10 40.87 13.65 -25.17
C GLN A 10 40.59 13.34 -23.69
N ARG A 11 40.93 14.25 -22.76
CA ARG A 11 40.61 14.08 -21.33
C ARG A 11 39.12 14.25 -21.03
N GLU A 12 38.43 15.18 -21.70
CA GLU A 12 36.97 15.35 -21.58
C GLU A 12 36.21 14.15 -22.16
N THR A 13 36.64 13.62 -23.32
CA THR A 13 36.04 12.40 -23.89
C THR A 13 36.30 11.16 -23.03
N LEU A 14 37.50 10.97 -22.49
CA LEU A 14 37.79 9.87 -21.56
C LEU A 14 37.04 10.01 -20.21
N GLY A 15 36.86 11.23 -19.72
CA GLY A 15 36.04 11.53 -18.54
C GLY A 15 34.56 11.18 -18.76
N ALA A 16 33.98 11.62 -19.89
CA ALA A 16 32.60 11.35 -20.26
C ALA A 16 32.31 9.85 -20.50
N VAL A 17 33.26 9.10 -21.07
CA VAL A 17 33.16 7.64 -21.24
C VAL A 17 33.21 6.93 -19.88
N ASN A 18 34.08 7.36 -18.96
CA ASN A 18 34.15 6.78 -17.62
C ASN A 18 32.91 7.11 -16.76
N GLU A 19 32.34 8.31 -16.87
CA GLU A 19 31.08 8.66 -16.20
C GLU A 19 29.87 7.94 -16.79
N SER A 20 29.84 7.73 -18.11
CA SER A 20 28.81 6.93 -18.79
C SER A 20 28.87 5.45 -18.38
N ASN A 21 30.07 4.90 -18.19
CA ASN A 21 30.25 3.54 -17.67
C ASN A 21 29.75 3.40 -16.23
N LYS A 22 30.07 4.36 -15.35
CA LYS A 22 29.58 4.38 -13.97
C LYS A 22 28.05 4.49 -13.90
N LEU A 23 27.44 5.30 -14.76
CA LEU A 23 25.98 5.42 -14.84
C LEU A 23 25.35 4.11 -15.33
N SER A 24 25.93 3.50 -16.36
CA SER A 24 25.49 2.20 -16.89
C SER A 24 25.55 1.10 -15.82
N ASP A 25 26.60 1.07 -14.99
CA ASP A 25 26.73 0.13 -13.88
C ASP A 25 25.61 0.32 -12.82
N GLN A 26 25.25 1.57 -12.50
CA GLN A 26 24.15 1.86 -11.56
C GLN A 26 22.78 1.47 -12.13
N VAL A 27 22.56 1.67 -13.43
CA VAL A 27 21.31 1.24 -14.10
C VAL A 27 21.20 -0.29 -14.11
N VAL A 28 22.29 -1.00 -14.42
CA VAL A 28 22.34 -2.47 -14.36
C VAL A 28 22.12 -2.97 -12.93
N LYS A 29 22.71 -2.31 -11.93
CA LYS A 29 22.49 -2.63 -10.52
C LYS A 29 21.03 -2.43 -10.10
N LEU A 30 20.41 -1.33 -10.51
CA LEU A 30 18.99 -1.08 -10.25
C LEU A 30 18.10 -2.15 -10.88
N GLN A 31 18.39 -2.55 -12.12
CA GLN A 31 17.66 -3.62 -12.80
C GLN A 31 17.77 -4.96 -12.07
N LYS A 32 18.98 -5.34 -11.62
CA LYS A 32 19.19 -6.55 -10.82
C LYS A 32 18.43 -6.52 -9.51
N LEU A 33 18.42 -5.37 -8.82
CA LEU A 33 17.66 -5.19 -7.57
C LEU A 33 16.15 -5.30 -7.81
N GLU A 34 15.62 -4.74 -8.90
CA GLU A 34 14.19 -4.88 -9.25
C GLU A 34 13.82 -6.35 -9.55
N ASP A 35 14.66 -7.07 -10.28
CA ASP A 35 14.44 -8.50 -10.58
C ASP A 35 14.56 -9.38 -9.30
N GLU A 36 15.48 -9.04 -8.40
CA GLU A 36 15.63 -9.70 -7.10
C GLU A 36 14.42 -9.47 -6.19
N VAL A 37 13.93 -8.22 -6.11
CA VAL A 37 12.70 -7.88 -5.36
C VAL A 37 11.51 -8.68 -5.90
N ALA A 38 11.33 -8.73 -7.22
CA ALA A 38 10.23 -9.50 -7.82
C ALA A 38 10.32 -11.01 -7.50
N THR A 39 11.54 -11.55 -7.50
CA THR A 39 11.80 -12.96 -7.17
C THR A 39 11.51 -13.25 -5.70
N GLU A 40 11.98 -12.40 -4.79
CA GLU A 40 11.76 -12.53 -3.35
C GLU A 40 10.29 -12.31 -2.97
N GLU A 41 9.57 -11.41 -3.65
CA GLU A 41 8.11 -11.27 -3.49
C GLU A 41 7.37 -12.57 -3.87
N GLY A 42 7.80 -13.23 -4.94
CA GLY A 42 7.31 -14.55 -5.33
C GLY A 42 7.55 -15.62 -4.25
N LYS A 43 8.80 -15.72 -3.77
CA LYS A 43 9.17 -16.66 -2.69
C LYS A 43 8.41 -16.36 -1.40
N LEU A 44 8.25 -15.09 -1.04
CA LEU A 44 7.51 -14.66 0.14
C LEU A 44 6.04 -15.09 0.07
N LYS A 45 5.42 -15.00 -1.11
CA LYS A 45 4.06 -15.49 -1.34
C LYS A 45 3.96 -16.99 -1.15
N GLU A 46 4.93 -17.76 -1.64
CA GLU A 46 4.97 -19.22 -1.44
C GLU A 46 5.21 -19.60 0.03
N LEU A 47 6.13 -18.93 0.72
CA LEU A 47 6.40 -19.15 2.14
C LEU A 47 5.18 -18.85 3.01
N LYS A 48 4.46 -17.75 2.71
CA LYS A 48 3.18 -17.44 3.37
C LYS A 48 2.16 -18.57 3.17
N ARG A 49 2.02 -19.07 1.94
CA ARG A 49 1.12 -20.20 1.64
C ARG A 49 1.53 -21.48 2.39
N LYS A 50 2.82 -21.81 2.43
CA LYS A 50 3.33 -22.98 3.16
C LYS A 50 3.09 -22.84 4.67
N ARG A 51 3.32 -21.65 5.24
CA ARG A 51 2.99 -21.35 6.64
C ARG A 51 1.51 -21.58 6.91
N ASP A 52 0.64 -21.07 6.05
CA ASP A 52 -0.82 -21.23 6.21
C ASP A 52 -1.26 -22.68 6.14
N LEU A 53 -0.69 -23.46 5.21
CA LEU A 53 -0.96 -24.89 5.10
C LEU A 53 -0.54 -25.63 6.37
N VAL A 54 0.67 -25.37 6.87
CA VAL A 54 1.20 -26.06 8.05
C VAL A 54 0.40 -25.71 9.30
N SER A 55 0.12 -24.41 9.51
CA SER A 55 -0.60 -23.94 10.71
C SER A 55 -2.11 -24.20 10.68
N GLY A 56 -2.74 -24.15 9.52
CA GLY A 56 -4.19 -24.29 9.37
C GLY A 56 -4.67 -25.71 9.08
N GLU A 57 -3.84 -26.57 8.50
CA GLU A 57 -4.25 -27.91 8.06
C GLU A 57 -3.36 -29.01 8.66
N VAL A 58 -2.04 -28.95 8.46
CA VAL A 58 -1.15 -30.06 8.85
C VAL A 58 -1.08 -30.25 10.36
N ILE A 59 -0.76 -29.19 11.12
CA ILE A 59 -0.66 -29.26 12.59
C ILE A 59 -2.02 -29.62 13.22
N PRO A 60 -3.15 -28.96 12.87
CA PRO A 60 -4.45 -29.36 13.39
C PRO A 60 -4.83 -30.81 13.08
N THR A 61 -4.58 -31.30 11.87
CA THR A 61 -4.89 -32.69 11.48
C THR A 61 -4.07 -33.69 12.29
N MET A 62 -2.76 -33.48 12.40
CA MET A 62 -1.89 -34.35 13.21
C MET A 62 -2.27 -34.33 14.70
N MET A 63 -2.58 -33.16 15.25
CA MET A 63 -3.02 -33.03 16.64
C MET A 63 -4.37 -33.72 16.88
N GLN A 64 -5.28 -33.66 15.90
CA GLN A 64 -6.55 -34.37 15.93
C GLN A 64 -6.35 -35.90 15.84
N GLU A 65 -5.49 -36.40 14.96
CA GLU A 65 -5.16 -37.82 14.84
C GLU A 65 -4.55 -38.38 16.14
N MET A 66 -3.72 -37.58 16.82
CA MET A 66 -3.14 -37.94 18.11
C MET A 66 -4.11 -37.72 19.29
N ASN A 67 -5.29 -37.16 19.04
CA ASN A 67 -6.30 -36.79 20.04
C ASN A 67 -5.76 -35.85 21.14
N ILE A 68 -4.86 -34.93 20.77
CA ILE A 68 -4.20 -33.95 21.65
C ILE A 68 -4.54 -32.55 21.17
N SER A 69 -5.07 -31.69 22.05
CA SER A 69 -5.35 -30.28 21.75
C SER A 69 -4.26 -29.32 22.19
N THR A 70 -3.33 -29.77 23.04
CA THR A 70 -2.22 -28.95 23.55
C THR A 70 -0.96 -29.79 23.74
N ILE A 71 0.18 -29.31 23.21
CA ILE A 71 1.50 -29.93 23.36
C ILE A 71 2.45 -28.91 23.98
N LYS A 72 3.25 -29.33 24.97
CA LYS A 72 4.39 -28.57 25.45
C LYS A 72 5.66 -29.09 24.76
N LEU A 73 6.41 -28.19 24.15
CA LEU A 73 7.69 -28.47 23.52
C LEU A 73 8.81 -28.48 24.56
N ALA A 74 9.92 -29.12 24.19
CA ALA A 74 11.11 -29.25 25.03
C ALA A 74 11.80 -27.91 25.35
N ASP A 75 11.55 -26.88 24.54
CA ASP A 75 12.02 -25.51 24.77
C ASP A 75 11.13 -24.72 25.76
N GLY A 76 10.06 -25.33 26.28
CA GLY A 76 9.09 -24.70 27.17
C GLY A 76 7.90 -24.03 26.47
N SER A 77 7.89 -23.98 25.13
CA SER A 77 6.80 -23.41 24.34
C SER A 77 5.56 -24.32 24.37
N SER A 78 4.35 -23.74 24.35
CA SER A 78 3.10 -24.52 24.25
C SER A 78 2.40 -24.28 22.91
N VAL A 79 2.07 -25.35 22.20
CA VAL A 79 1.26 -25.33 20.97
C VAL A 79 -0.16 -25.78 21.32
N GLU A 80 -1.12 -24.91 21.04
CA GLU A 80 -2.55 -25.15 21.24
C GLU A 80 -3.27 -24.97 19.91
N VAL A 81 -4.07 -25.96 19.50
CA VAL A 81 -4.90 -25.87 18.29
C VAL A 81 -6.32 -25.48 18.72
N LYS A 82 -6.77 -24.31 18.26
CA LYS A 82 -8.14 -23.83 18.42
C LYS A 82 -8.88 -23.86 17.09
N PRO A 83 -10.17 -24.24 17.07
CA PRO A 83 -10.98 -24.08 15.87
C PRO A 83 -11.10 -22.59 15.54
N VAL A 84 -10.81 -22.25 14.28
CA VAL A 84 -10.97 -20.89 13.76
C VAL A 84 -12.19 -20.86 12.84
N TYR A 85 -13.11 -19.95 13.10
CA TYR A 85 -14.30 -19.74 12.28
C TYR A 85 -14.18 -18.42 11.52
N GLY A 86 -14.32 -18.48 10.20
CA GLY A 86 -14.34 -17.31 9.34
C GLY A 86 -15.44 -17.44 8.31
N ALA A 87 -16.15 -16.35 8.04
CA ALA A 87 -17.17 -16.28 7.00
C ALA A 87 -16.92 -15.04 6.14
N SER A 88 -17.15 -15.17 4.83
CA SER A 88 -17.15 -14.03 3.91
C SER A 88 -18.37 -14.11 3.02
N ILE A 89 -18.96 -12.96 2.70
CA ILE A 89 -20.11 -12.87 1.82
C ILE A 89 -19.58 -12.53 0.41
N PRO A 90 -19.74 -13.42 -0.58
CA PRO A 90 -19.38 -13.13 -1.97
C PRO A 90 -20.14 -11.91 -2.49
N VAL A 91 -19.48 -11.06 -3.28
CA VAL A 91 -20.08 -9.81 -3.78
C VAL A 91 -21.41 -10.04 -4.51
N ALA A 92 -21.47 -11.08 -5.33
CA ALA A 92 -22.67 -11.44 -6.11
C ALA A 92 -23.88 -11.85 -5.25
N LYS A 93 -23.67 -12.32 -4.02
CA LYS A 93 -24.73 -12.81 -3.12
C LYS A 93 -24.97 -11.88 -1.93
N ARG A 94 -24.46 -10.64 -1.97
CA ARG A 94 -24.59 -9.70 -0.83
C ARG A 94 -26.02 -9.41 -0.49
N GLU A 95 -26.87 -9.15 -1.47
CA GLU A 95 -28.28 -8.83 -1.24
C GLU A 95 -29.04 -9.99 -0.62
N GLU A 96 -28.89 -11.20 -1.17
CA GLU A 96 -29.49 -12.43 -0.63
C GLU A 96 -29.00 -12.72 0.80
N ALA A 97 -27.70 -12.55 1.06
CA ALA A 97 -27.13 -12.77 2.39
C ALA A 97 -27.62 -11.73 3.41
N PHE A 98 -27.70 -10.45 3.02
CA PHE A 98 -28.26 -9.40 3.89
C PHE A 98 -29.74 -9.61 4.14
N LYS A 99 -30.50 -10.06 3.13
CA LYS A 99 -31.91 -10.42 3.30
C LYS A 99 -32.04 -11.58 4.29
N TRP A 100 -31.28 -12.66 4.10
CA TRP A 100 -31.28 -13.80 5.01
C TRP A 100 -30.91 -13.37 6.45
N LEU A 101 -29.90 -12.54 6.63
CA LEU A 101 -29.53 -12.01 7.95
C LEU A 101 -30.68 -11.23 8.60
N ARG A 102 -31.38 -10.38 7.84
CA ARG A 102 -32.55 -9.63 8.35
C ARG A 102 -33.72 -10.55 8.70
N ASP A 103 -34.04 -11.49 7.80
CA ASP A 103 -35.14 -12.44 7.97
C ASP A 103 -34.93 -13.37 9.18
N ASN A 104 -33.67 -13.61 9.57
CA ASN A 104 -33.29 -14.42 10.74
C ASN A 104 -33.03 -13.58 12.00
N GLY A 105 -33.41 -12.30 12.02
CA GLY A 105 -33.20 -11.43 13.19
C GLY A 105 -31.75 -11.08 13.50
N LEU A 106 -30.83 -11.36 12.57
CA LEU A 106 -29.40 -11.02 12.63
C LEU A 106 -29.08 -9.72 11.86
N GLY A 107 -30.10 -8.88 11.64
CA GLY A 107 -29.97 -7.60 10.93
C GLY A 107 -28.99 -6.63 11.60
N ASP A 108 -28.83 -6.72 12.92
CA ASP A 108 -27.91 -5.86 13.70
C ASP A 108 -26.43 -6.08 13.35
N LEU A 109 -26.09 -7.24 12.75
CA LEU A 109 -24.75 -7.48 12.24
C LEU A 109 -24.43 -6.62 11.00
N ILE A 110 -25.46 -6.11 10.32
CA ILE A 110 -25.32 -5.30 9.11
C ILE A 110 -25.09 -3.85 9.53
N LYS A 111 -23.83 -3.41 9.46
CA LYS A 111 -23.50 -1.99 9.55
C LYS A 111 -23.93 -1.29 8.26
N ASN A 112 -24.89 -0.38 8.35
CA ASN A 112 -25.35 0.43 7.23
C ASN A 112 -24.74 1.83 7.31
N GLU A 113 -23.76 2.11 6.46
CA GLU A 113 -23.10 3.41 6.39
C GLU A 113 -23.59 4.19 5.16
N VAL A 114 -24.05 5.42 5.38
CA VAL A 114 -24.42 6.34 4.30
C VAL A 114 -23.29 7.35 4.13
N THR A 115 -22.63 7.32 2.97
CA THR A 115 -21.57 8.28 2.63
C THR A 115 -22.09 9.29 1.62
N VAL A 116 -21.96 10.58 1.95
CA VAL A 116 -22.29 11.70 1.04
C VAL A 116 -20.98 12.40 0.67
N ALA A 117 -20.74 12.55 -0.64
CA ALA A 117 -19.57 13.23 -1.15
C ALA A 117 -19.93 14.66 -1.56
N PHE A 118 -19.11 15.63 -1.14
CA PHE A 118 -19.21 17.03 -1.53
C PHE A 118 -18.05 17.38 -2.47
N GLY A 119 -18.32 18.20 -3.48
CA GLY A 119 -17.35 18.60 -4.49
C GLY A 119 -16.33 19.64 -3.98
N ARG A 120 -15.48 20.11 -4.90
CA ARG A 120 -14.50 21.16 -4.61
C ARG A 120 -15.22 22.46 -4.19
N ASN A 121 -14.70 23.13 -3.15
CA ASN A 121 -15.26 24.36 -2.56
C ASN A 121 -16.66 24.21 -1.94
N GLU A 122 -17.12 22.99 -1.69
CA GLU A 122 -18.42 22.73 -1.04
C GLU A 122 -18.30 22.44 0.46
N ASP A 123 -17.19 22.85 1.09
CA ASP A 123 -16.94 22.63 2.52
C ASP A 123 -18.03 23.23 3.43
N ASN A 124 -18.56 24.38 3.03
CA ASN A 124 -19.71 25.00 3.70
C ASN A 124 -20.98 24.12 3.60
N LYS A 125 -21.23 23.47 2.46
CA LYS A 125 -22.37 22.55 2.31
C LYS A 125 -22.18 21.29 3.13
N ALA A 126 -20.95 20.75 3.17
CA ALA A 126 -20.61 19.60 3.99
C ALA A 126 -20.85 19.88 5.48
N SER A 127 -20.42 21.06 5.94
CA SER A 127 -20.62 21.52 7.31
C SER A 127 -22.10 21.73 7.65
N GLN A 128 -22.87 22.36 6.75
CA GLN A 128 -24.32 22.52 6.91
C GLN A 128 -25.05 21.17 6.96
N TYR A 129 -24.67 20.22 6.11
CA TYR A 129 -25.24 18.88 6.11
C TYR A 129 -24.93 18.12 7.39
N ALA A 130 -23.71 18.25 7.93
CA ALA A 130 -23.35 17.68 9.22
C ALA A 130 -24.18 18.30 10.36
N VAL A 131 -24.42 19.61 10.35
CA VAL A 131 -25.30 20.25 11.35
C VAL A 131 -26.74 19.76 11.22
N LEU A 132 -27.25 19.60 10.00
CA LEU A 132 -28.59 19.06 9.76
C LEU A 132 -28.71 17.62 10.27
N ALA A 133 -27.73 16.76 9.98
CA ALA A 133 -27.70 15.38 10.46
C ALA A 133 -27.65 15.33 11.99
N LYS A 134 -26.85 16.18 12.64
CA LYS A 134 -26.85 16.35 14.11
C LYS A 134 -28.20 16.79 14.65
N GLY A 135 -28.86 17.73 13.97
CA GLY A 135 -30.21 18.19 14.34
C GLY A 135 -31.27 17.10 14.29
N GLN A 136 -31.05 16.04 13.50
CA GLN A 136 -31.91 14.85 13.42
C GLN A 136 -31.47 13.73 14.38
N GLY A 137 -30.50 13.98 15.26
CA GLY A 137 -30.01 13.00 16.25
C GLY A 137 -28.98 12.01 15.71
N TYR A 138 -28.42 12.23 14.51
CA TYR A 138 -27.32 11.43 13.99
C TYR A 138 -25.96 11.98 14.42
N GLU A 139 -24.93 11.13 14.41
CA GLU A 139 -23.54 11.51 14.66
C GLU A 139 -22.71 11.48 13.36
N PRO A 140 -22.78 12.53 12.53
CA PRO A 140 -22.05 12.55 11.26
C PRO A 140 -20.54 12.63 11.50
N VAL A 141 -19.81 11.79 10.78
CA VAL A 141 -18.34 11.79 10.78
C VAL A 141 -17.85 12.57 9.55
N GLN A 142 -17.24 13.73 9.77
CA GLN A 142 -16.63 14.53 8.71
C GLN A 142 -15.15 14.15 8.57
N LYS A 143 -14.79 13.52 7.45
CA LYS A 143 -13.40 13.20 7.11
C LYS A 143 -12.90 14.22 6.08
N LEU A 144 -11.98 15.08 6.50
CA LEU A 144 -11.26 15.98 5.59
C LEU A 144 -10.05 15.22 5.04
N LYS A 145 -9.96 15.13 3.72
CA LYS A 145 -8.84 14.47 3.04
C LYS A 145 -8.40 15.33 1.87
N VAL A 146 -7.08 15.50 1.75
CA VAL A 146 -6.46 16.02 0.53
C VAL A 146 -6.06 14.83 -0.34
N GLU A 147 -6.46 14.84 -1.61
CA GLU A 147 -6.05 13.78 -2.52
C GLU A 147 -4.53 13.86 -2.78
N PRO A 148 -3.77 12.77 -2.57
CA PRO A 148 -2.30 12.80 -2.63
C PRO A 148 -1.75 13.31 -3.96
N MET A 149 -2.42 13.01 -5.07
CA MET A 149 -2.00 13.47 -6.41
C MET A 149 -2.20 14.98 -6.58
N THR A 150 -3.26 15.54 -6.01
CA THR A 150 -3.51 16.99 -6.05
C THR A 150 -2.50 17.75 -5.18
N LEU A 151 -2.19 17.22 -3.99
CA LEU A 151 -1.15 17.80 -3.14
C LEU A 151 0.24 17.73 -3.82
N LYS A 152 0.56 16.59 -4.44
CA LYS A 152 1.81 16.43 -5.19
C LYS A 152 1.90 17.39 -6.38
N ALA A 153 0.81 17.61 -7.10
CA ALA A 153 0.75 18.57 -8.21
C ALA A 153 0.99 20.01 -7.72
N LEU A 154 0.36 20.41 -6.62
CA LEU A 154 0.57 21.73 -6.00
C LEU A 154 2.03 21.92 -5.56
N VAL A 155 2.62 20.91 -4.91
CA VAL A 155 4.02 20.93 -4.48
C VAL A 155 4.96 21.07 -5.69
N ARG A 156 4.70 20.32 -6.76
CA ARG A 156 5.46 20.43 -8.02
C ARG A 156 5.36 21.82 -8.63
N GLU A 157 4.15 22.36 -8.76
CA GLU A 157 3.90 23.69 -9.34
C GLU A 157 4.61 24.79 -8.54
N ARG A 158 4.54 24.75 -7.22
CA ARG A 158 5.23 25.75 -6.38
C ARG A 158 6.74 25.65 -6.47
N ILE A 159 7.30 24.44 -6.42
CA ILE A 159 8.75 24.24 -6.53
C ILE A 159 9.26 24.66 -7.92
N GLU A 160 8.56 24.29 -9.00
CA GLU A 160 8.92 24.69 -10.38
C GLU A 160 8.77 26.21 -10.59
N ALA A 161 7.82 26.86 -9.91
CA ALA A 161 7.62 28.30 -9.94
C ALA A 161 8.55 29.09 -9.00
N GLY A 162 9.45 28.42 -8.26
CA GLY A 162 10.36 29.06 -7.30
C GLY A 162 9.64 29.64 -6.06
N GLN A 163 8.42 29.18 -5.78
CA GLN A 163 7.65 29.58 -4.61
C GLN A 163 8.00 28.67 -3.42
N ASP A 164 8.17 29.30 -2.26
CA ASP A 164 8.50 28.57 -1.04
C ASP A 164 7.30 27.73 -0.55
N MET A 165 7.60 26.57 0.02
CA MET A 165 6.61 25.61 0.50
C MET A 165 6.95 25.28 1.95
N PRO A 166 6.06 25.55 2.94
CA PRO A 166 6.37 25.37 4.35
C PRO A 166 6.72 23.91 4.69
N SER A 167 8.02 23.62 4.77
CA SER A 167 8.58 22.30 5.06
C SER A 167 8.23 21.79 6.46
N ASP A 168 7.83 22.68 7.36
CA ASP A 168 7.38 22.33 8.72
C ASP A 168 5.95 21.74 8.73
N LEU A 169 5.11 22.11 7.76
CA LEU A 169 3.71 21.66 7.69
C LEU A 169 3.52 20.46 6.76
N PHE A 170 4.44 20.29 5.79
CA PHE A 170 4.39 19.19 4.85
C PHE A 170 5.74 18.49 4.82
N ASN A 171 5.72 17.18 5.02
CA ASN A 171 6.91 16.35 4.83
C ASN A 171 7.24 16.25 3.33
N LEU A 172 7.99 17.24 2.84
CA LEU A 172 8.38 17.36 1.43
C LEU A 172 9.49 16.35 1.10
N PHE A 173 9.24 15.51 0.10
CA PHE A 173 10.30 14.73 -0.55
C PHE A 173 10.50 15.25 -1.97
N ALA A 174 11.47 16.16 -2.13
CA ALA A 174 11.92 16.64 -3.43
C ALA A 174 13.20 15.90 -3.81
N GLY A 175 13.09 14.89 -4.67
CA GLY A 175 14.23 14.09 -5.13
C GLY A 175 13.95 13.42 -6.47
N SER A 176 14.99 13.26 -7.27
CA SER A 176 14.92 12.53 -8.54
C SER A 176 14.83 11.03 -8.28
N ARG A 177 13.81 10.36 -8.80
CA ARG A 177 13.68 8.90 -8.76
C ARG A 177 13.83 8.33 -10.16
N THR A 178 14.79 7.43 -10.35
CA THR A 178 14.96 6.67 -11.59
C THR A 178 13.82 5.68 -11.75
N LYS A 179 13.17 5.67 -12.92
CA LYS A 179 12.14 4.69 -13.28
C LYS A 179 12.57 3.99 -14.57
N ILE A 180 12.82 2.68 -14.50
CA ILE A 180 13.05 1.86 -15.69
C ILE A 180 11.68 1.45 -16.25
N THR A 181 11.41 1.77 -17.52
CA THR A 181 10.18 1.35 -18.21
C THR A 181 10.55 0.31 -19.25
N ARG A 182 10.14 -0.95 -19.05
CA ARG A 182 10.31 -2.02 -20.05
C ARG A 182 9.17 -1.91 -21.08
N LYS A 183 9.49 -1.85 -22.38
CA LYS A 183 8.49 -2.14 -23.42
C LYS A 183 8.26 -3.66 -23.39
N GLN A 184 7.02 -4.07 -23.15
CA GLN A 184 6.57 -5.44 -23.42
C GLN A 184 6.58 -5.71 -24.92
#